data_AF-A0A6G4Z9D5-F1
#
_entry.id   AF-A0A6G4Z9D5-F1
#
_cell.length_a   1.000
_cell.length_b   1.000
_cell.length_c   1.000
_cell.angle_alpha   90.00
_cell.angle_beta   90.00
_cell.angle_gamma   90.00
#
_symmetry.space_group_name_H-M   'P 1'
#
loop_
_entity.id
_entity.type
_entity.pdbx_description
1 polymer ?
#
loop_
_entity_poly.entity_id
_entity_poly.type
_entity_poly.pdbx_seq_one_letter_code
_entity_poly.pdbx_strand_id
1 'polypeptide(L)' 'MPKEKYYLYREDGTEDIKVIKHEDNENEVYSLTGAHFSDEKKIMTDSDLKR' A
#
# COMPACT_ATOMS: atom_id res chain seq x y z
N MET A 1 13.20 7.69 -12.39
CA MET A 1 11.90 8.40 -12.49
C MET A 1 11.25 8.36 -11.11
N PRO A 2 10.53 9.42 -10.67
CA PRO A 2 9.79 9.37 -9.42
C PRO A 2 8.71 8.28 -9.51
N LYS A 3 8.67 7.39 -8.52
CA LYS A 3 7.62 6.36 -8.40
C LYS A 3 6.34 7.01 -7.91
N GLU A 4 5.21 6.66 -8.53
CA GLU A 4 3.90 7.11 -8.06
C GLU A 4 3.62 6.52 -6.68
N LYS A 5 3.07 7.33 -5.77
CA LYS A 5 2.68 6.89 -4.43
C LYS A 5 1.33 7.47 -4.04
N TYR A 6 0.53 6.70 -3.32
CA TYR A 6 -0.74 7.12 -2.74
C TYR A 6 -0.98 6.46 -1.39
N TYR A 7 -1.97 6.96 -0.66
CA TYR A 7 -2.32 6.50 0.68
C TYR A 7 -3.78 6.07 0.71
N LEU A 8 -4.07 5.02 1.47
CA LEU A 8 -5.43 4.65 1.86
C LEU A 8 -5.64 5.05 3.31
N TYR A 9 -6.79 5.66 3.56
CA TYR A 9 -7.16 6.24 4.84
C TYR A 9 -8.28 5.43 5.47
N ARG A 10 -8.30 5.37 6.80
CA ARG A 10 -9.45 4.90 7.57
C ARG A 10 -10.59 5.90 7.54
N GLU A 11 -11.76 5.48 8.01
CA GLU A 11 -12.93 6.35 8.15
C GLU A 11 -12.67 7.58 9.04
N ASP A 12 -11.75 7.47 10.00
CA ASP A 12 -11.34 8.56 10.89
C ASP A 12 -10.31 9.53 10.27
N GLY A 13 -9.88 9.30 9.02
CA GLY A 13 -8.90 10.10 8.32
C GLY A 13 -7.44 9.76 8.62
N THR A 14 -7.17 8.71 9.40
CA THR A 14 -5.81 8.22 9.67
C THR A 14 -5.25 7.49 8.45
N GLU A 15 -4.01 7.80 8.07
CA GLU A 15 -3.25 7.05 7.06
C GLU A 15 -3.03 5.60 7.52
N ASP A 16 -3.55 4.64 6.77
CA ASP A 16 -3.52 3.23 7.18
C ASP A 16 -2.56 2.40 6.32
N ILE A 17 -2.59 2.65 5.02
CA ILE A 17 -1.76 1.97 4.04
C ILE A 17 -1.08 3.01 3.16
N LYS A 18 0.21 2.80 2.88
CA LYS A 18 0.94 3.54 1.86
C LYS A 18 1.28 2.59 0.71
N VAL A 19 0.96 2.99 -0.51
CA VAL A 19 1.25 2.23 -1.72
C VAL A 19 2.25 3.00 -2.57
N ILE A 20 3.30 2.32 -3.01
CA ILE A 20 4.31 2.83 -3.94
C ILE A 20 4.32 1.93 -5.17
N LYS A 21 4.04 2.49 -6.35
CA LYS A 21 4.11 1.73 -7.60
C LYS A 21 5.57 1.45 -7.96
N HIS A 22 5.91 0.19 -8.19
CA HIS A 22 7.29 -0.24 -8.48
C HIS A 22 7.49 -0.54 -9.97
N GLU A 23 6.75 -1.52 -10.49
CA GLU A 23 6.72 -1.98 -11.89
C GLU A 23 5.27 -2.11 -12.36
N ASP A 24 5.05 -2.39 -13.65
CA ASP A 24 3.71 -2.67 -14.16
C ASP A 24 3.10 -3.84 -13.39
N ASN A 25 1.98 -3.58 -12.71
CA ASN A 25 1.27 -4.54 -11.85
C ASN A 25 2.01 -4.98 -10.57
N GLU A 26 3.07 -4.29 -10.15
CA GLU A 26 3.71 -4.52 -8.84
C GLU A 26 3.77 -3.26 -7.98
N ASN A 27 3.28 -3.40 -6.75
CA ASN A 27 3.23 -2.33 -5.76
C ASN A 27 3.95 -2.75 -4.48
N GLU A 28 4.72 -1.82 -3.91
CA GLU A 28 5.19 -1.92 -2.53
C GLU A 28 4.13 -1.31 -1.60
N VAL A 29 3.52 -2.16 -0.78
CA VAL A 29 2.44 -1.79 0.14
C VAL A 29 2.97 -1.83 1.56
N TYR A 30 2.80 -0.75 2.30
CA TYR A 30 3.24 -0.61 3.68
C TYR A 30 2.02 -0.51 4.59
N SER A 31 2.00 -1.29 5.66
CA SER A 31 1.01 -1.13 6.73
C SER A 31 1.55 -0.13 7.74
N LEU A 32 0.95 1.06 7.80
CA LEU A 32 1.41 2.14 8.69
C LEU A 32 1.02 1.89 10.14
N THR A 33 -0.01 1.07 10.33
CA THR A 33 -0.62 0.77 11.63
C THR A 33 -0.40 -0.68 12.07
N GLY A 34 0.16 -1.53 11.20
CA GLY A 34 0.28 -2.98 11.42
C GLY A 34 -1.04 -3.76 11.42
N ALA A 35 -2.16 -3.12 11.04
CA ALA A 35 -3.48 -3.74 11.09
C ALA A 35 -3.75 -4.73 9.94
N HIS A 36 -3.00 -4.63 8.84
CA HIS A 36 -3.26 -5.40 7.62
C HIS A 36 -2.35 -6.61 7.45
N PHE A 37 -1.08 -6.48 7.83
CA PHE A 37 -0.11 -7.56 7.81
C PHE A 37 1.03 -7.24 8.79
N SER A 38 1.70 -8.28 9.30
CA SER A 38 2.73 -8.15 10.34
C SER A 38 4.08 -7.64 9.83
N ASP A 39 4.34 -7.79 8.53
CA ASP A 39 5.56 -7.27 7.91
C ASP A 39 5.50 -5.74 7.75
N GLU A 40 6.67 -5.08 7.70
CA GLU A 40 6.75 -3.63 7.46
C GLU A 40 6.19 -3.26 6.06
N LYS A 41 6.41 -4.14 5.08
CA LYS A 41 5.93 -4.00 3.72
C LYS A 41 5.67 -5.34 3.06
N LYS A 42 4.82 -5.33 2.04
CA LYS A 42 4.52 -6.47 1.18
C LYS A 42 4.48 -6.05 -0.28
N ILE A 43 4.96 -6.91 -1.17
CA ILE A 43 4.77 -6.74 -2.62
C ILE A 43 3.38 -7.26 -2.97
N MET A 44 2.56 -6.43 -3.60
CA MET A 44 1.19 -6.76 -3.98
C MET A 44 0.93 -6.31 -5.41
N THR A 45 0.14 -7.08 -6.14
CA THR A 45 -0.29 -6.70 -7.48
C THR A 45 -1.48 -5.75 -7.45
N ASP A 46 -1.80 -5.11 -8.57
CA ASP A 46 -3.00 -4.27 -8.66
C ASP A 46 -4.28 -5.08 -8.40
N SER A 47 -4.26 -6.38 -8.71
CA SER A 47 -5.39 -7.28 -8.44
C SER A 47 -5.53 -7.61 -6.96
N ASP A 48 -4.42 -7.71 -6.23
CA ASP A 48 -4.42 -7.93 -4.78
C ASP A 48 -4.96 -6.72 -4.02
N LEU A 49 -4.78 -5.51 -4.56
CA LEU A 49 -5.26 -4.25 -3.98
C LEU A 49 -6.73 -3.94 -4.28
N LYS A 50 -7.34 -4.59 -5.29
CA LYS A 50 -8.71 -4.32 -5.73
C LYS A 50 -9.78 -5.18 -5.05
N ARG A 51 -9.40 -6.07 -4.13
CA ARG A 51 -10.28 -7.07 -3.54
C ARG A 51 -10.56 -6.78 -2.07
#